data_AF-A0A3D3UWQ4-F1
#
_entry.id   AF-A0A3D3UWQ4-F1
#
_cell.length_a   1.000
_cell.length_b   1.000
_cell.length_c   1.000
_cell.angle_alpha   90.00
_cell.angle_beta   90.00
_cell.angle_gamma   90.00
#
_symmetry.space_group_name_H-M   'P 1'
#
loop_
_entity.id
_entity.type
_entity.pdbx_description
1 polymer ?
#
loop_
_entity_poly.entity_id
_entity_poly.type
_entity_poly.pdbx_seq_one_letter_code
_entity_poly.pdbx_strand_id
1 'polypeptide(L)'
;MNSRRFRILTAVCIVFASISSVVYGMSSDKPLVLVTRSRSPLADDPSRFRVVQNKIQWNPKQTAIIICDMWNEHWCKGATRRVAELAPYMNEVVS
;
A
#
# COMPACT_ATOMS: atom_id res chain seq x y z
N MET A 1 -9.20 -8.49 49.72
CA MET A 1 -9.75 -8.59 48.35
C MET A 1 -9.94 -10.07 48.01
N ASN A 2 -11.18 -10.54 47.82
CA ASN A 2 -11.46 -11.98 47.70
C ASN A 2 -10.92 -12.56 46.39
N SER A 3 -10.34 -13.76 46.44
CA SER A 3 -9.77 -14.50 45.30
C SER A 3 -10.74 -14.67 44.12
N ARG A 4 -12.05 -14.74 44.39
CA ARG A 4 -13.11 -14.72 43.37
C ARG A 4 -13.18 -13.41 42.59
N ARG A 5 -13.02 -12.26 43.26
CA ARG A 5 -13.04 -10.94 42.60
C ARG A 5 -11.81 -10.75 41.72
N PHE A 6 -10.64 -11.23 42.16
CA PHE A 6 -9.40 -11.18 41.40
C PHE A 6 -9.48 -12.00 40.10
N ARG A 7 -10.02 -13.23 40.17
CA ARG A 7 -10.23 -14.11 38.99
C ARG A 7 -11.22 -13.54 37.97
N ILE A 8 -12.30 -12.91 38.43
CA ILE A 8 -13.29 -12.27 37.54
C ILE A 8 -12.65 -11.08 36.81
N LEU A 9 -11.90 -10.24 37.53
CA LEU A 9 -11.17 -9.12 36.95
C LEU A 9 -10.15 -9.58 35.90
N THR A 10 -9.38 -10.65 36.17
CA THR A 10 -8.43 -11.19 35.18
C THR A 10 -9.13 -11.72 33.94
N ALA A 11 -10.23 -12.46 34.09
CA ALA A 11 -10.99 -12.98 32.95
C ALA A 11 -11.58 -11.85 32.09
N VAL A 12 -12.14 -10.81 32.73
CA VAL A 12 -12.67 -9.63 32.02
C VAL A 12 -11.57 -8.90 31.26
N CYS A 13 -10.39 -8.69 31.85
CA CYS A 13 -9.26 -8.06 31.17
C CYS A 13 -8.77 -8.87 29.95
N ILE A 14 -8.73 -10.20 30.05
CA ILE A 14 -8.33 -11.07 28.93
C ILE A 14 -9.36 -11.00 27.79
N VAL A 15 -10.66 -10.98 28.11
CA VAL A 15 -11.74 -10.85 27.11
C VAL A 15 -11.70 -9.46 26.46
N PHE A 16 -11.49 -8.40 27.22
CA PHE A 16 -11.36 -7.04 26.67
C PHE A 16 -10.14 -6.89 25.74
N ALA A 17 -9.00 -7.46 26.13
CA ALA A 17 -7.79 -7.43 25.33
C ALA A 17 -7.95 -8.21 24.01
N SER A 18 -8.65 -9.34 24.03
CA SER A 18 -8.89 -10.16 22.82
C SER A 18 -9.90 -9.54 21.87
N ILE A 19 -10.93 -8.83 22.36
CA ILE A 19 -11.89 -8.09 21.51
C ILE A 19 -11.20 -6.93 20.79
N SER A 20 -10.29 -6.21 21.47
CA SER A 20 -9.58 -5.07 20.86
C SER A 20 -8.76 -5.49 19.64
N SER A 21 -8.08 -6.65 19.70
CA SER A 21 -7.27 -7.19 18.60
C SER A 21 -8.09 -7.52 17.33
N VAL A 22 -9.37 -7.89 17.48
CA VAL A 22 -10.25 -8.20 16.35
C VAL A 22 -10.65 -6.93 15.58
N VAL A 23 -10.86 -5.82 16.29
CA VAL A 23 -11.30 -4.55 15.66
C VAL A 23 -10.17 -3.91 14.84
N TYR A 24 -8.92 -4.01 15.30
CA TYR A 24 -7.75 -3.50 14.55
C TYR A 24 -7.44 -4.28 13.26
N GLY A 25 -7.96 -5.51 13.12
CA GLY A 25 -7.73 -6.35 11.93
C GLY A 25 -8.60 -6.02 10.71
N MET A 26 -9.60 -5.15 10.85
CA MET A 26 -10.45 -4.73 9.73
C MET A 26 -9.74 -3.68 8.88
N SER A 27 -8.79 -4.14 8.06
CA SER A 27 -8.24 -3.35 6.95
C SER A 27 -9.38 -2.95 6.00
N SER A 28 -9.38 -1.69 5.57
CA SER A 28 -10.37 -1.14 4.64
C SER A 28 -10.36 -1.91 3.31
N ASP A 29 -11.44 -2.65 3.02
CA ASP A 29 -11.67 -3.37 1.76
C ASP A 29 -11.91 -2.44 0.54
N LYS A 30 -11.65 -1.14 0.67
CA LYS A 30 -11.79 -0.21 -0.46
C LYS A 30 -10.81 -0.62 -1.57
N PRO A 31 -11.28 -0.82 -2.80
CA PRO A 31 -10.41 -1.21 -3.89
C PRO A 31 -9.36 -0.14 -4.18
N LEU A 32 -8.14 -0.56 -4.50
CA LEU A 32 -7.11 0.31 -5.02
C LEU A 32 -7.47 0.68 -6.46
N VAL A 33 -7.92 1.91 -6.66
CA VAL A 33 -8.34 2.41 -7.98
C VAL A 33 -7.16 3.09 -8.66
N LEU A 34 -6.73 2.55 -9.81
CA LEU A 34 -5.62 3.10 -10.59
C LEU A 34 -6.09 3.49 -11.99
N VAL A 35 -5.51 4.56 -12.53
CA VAL A 35 -5.64 4.91 -13.95
C VAL A 35 -4.35 4.53 -14.64
N THR A 36 -4.32 3.34 -15.25
CA THR A 36 -3.14 2.85 -15.96
C THR A 36 -3.08 3.40 -17.36
N ARG A 37 -1.86 3.48 -17.90
CA ARG A 37 -1.60 3.91 -19.28
C ARG A 37 -0.74 2.87 -19.97
N SER A 38 -1.14 2.50 -21.19
CA SER A 38 -0.37 1.64 -22.07
C SER A 38 -0.31 2.23 -23.48
N ARG A 39 0.55 1.67 -24.32
CA ARG A 39 0.61 2.00 -25.75
C ARG A 39 0.17 0.79 -26.55
N SER A 40 -0.76 1.00 -27.48
CA SER A 40 -1.16 -0.02 -28.45
C SER A 40 -0.85 0.47 -29.87
N PRO A 41 -0.37 -0.40 -30.77
CA PRO A 41 -0.17 -0.02 -32.17
C PRO A 41 -1.49 0.42 -32.80
N LEU A 42 -1.43 1.31 -33.79
CA LEU A 42 -2.57 1.65 -34.63
C LEU A 42 -2.84 0.50 -35.63
N ALA A 43 -4.12 0.30 -35.97
CA ALA A 43 -4.52 -0.81 -36.85
C ALA A 43 -4.05 -0.61 -38.30
N ASP A 44 -3.96 0.64 -38.74
CA ASP A 44 -3.53 1.07 -40.07
C ASP A 44 -2.02 1.27 -40.20
N ASP A 45 -1.32 1.51 -39.08
CA ASP A 45 0.13 1.72 -39.05
C ASP A 45 0.76 1.20 -37.75
N PRO A 46 1.41 0.02 -37.78
CA PRO A 46 2.08 -0.57 -36.61
C PRO A 46 3.27 0.23 -36.08
N SER A 47 3.81 1.18 -36.85
CA SER A 47 4.91 2.05 -36.41
C SER A 47 4.42 3.18 -35.49
N ARG A 48 3.11 3.44 -35.50
CA ARG A 48 2.47 4.46 -34.69
C ARG A 48 1.68 3.83 -33.55
N PHE A 49 1.69 4.50 -32.40
CA PHE A 49 1.03 4.03 -31.20
C PHE A 49 0.01 5.04 -30.71
N ARG A 50 -1.13 4.54 -30.24
CA ARG A 50 -2.07 5.32 -29.43
C ARG A 50 -1.82 5.03 -27.95
N VAL A 51 -2.00 6.06 -27.13
CA VAL A 51 -2.04 5.89 -25.67
C VAL A 51 -3.44 5.42 -25.28
N VAL A 52 -3.50 4.32 -24.53
CA VAL A 52 -4.74 3.77 -23.97
C VAL A 52 -4.71 4.00 -22.47
N GLN A 53 -5.80 4.55 -21.92
CA GLN A 53 -5.97 4.71 -20.48
C GLN A 53 -7.07 3.78 -19.98
N ASN A 54 -6.81 3.06 -18.89
CA ASN A 54 -7.78 2.16 -18.29
C ASN A 54 -7.93 2.46 -16.80
N LYS A 55 -9.16 2.57 -16.33
CA LYS A 55 -9.46 2.60 -14.90
C LYS A 55 -9.56 1.15 -14.42
N ILE A 56 -8.65 0.75 -13.52
CA ILE A 56 -8.62 -0.59 -12.95
C ILE A 56 -8.85 -0.52 -11.44
N GLN A 57 -9.33 -1.61 -10.88
CA GLN A 57 -9.57 -1.77 -9.45
C GLN A 57 -8.87 -3.05 -9.00
N TRP A 58 -7.95 -2.93 -8.04
CA TRP A 58 -7.24 -4.07 -7.47
C TRP A 58 -7.62 -4.28 -6.01
N ASN A 59 -7.61 -5.54 -5.58
CA ASN A 59 -7.78 -5.89 -4.18
C ASN A 59 -6.49 -5.56 -3.42
N PRO A 60 -6.50 -4.61 -2.47
CA PRO A 60 -5.30 -4.24 -1.72
C PRO A 60 -4.68 -5.42 -0.97
N LYS A 61 -5.52 -6.35 -0.46
CA LYS A 61 -5.06 -7.54 0.28
C LYS A 61 -4.35 -8.58 -0.59
N GLN A 62 -4.44 -8.46 -1.91
CA GLN A 62 -3.79 -9.34 -2.89
C GLN A 62 -2.79 -8.58 -3.77
N THR A 63 -2.44 -7.35 -3.39
CA THR A 63 -1.56 -6.47 -4.17
C THR A 63 -0.34 -6.09 -3.33
N ALA A 64 0.84 -6.10 -3.94
CA ALA A 64 2.07 -5.59 -3.33
C ALA A 64 2.66 -4.48 -4.18
N ILE A 65 3.23 -3.46 -3.53
CA ILE A 65 4.05 -2.43 -4.17
C ILE A 65 5.51 -2.82 -3.97
N ILE A 66 6.27 -2.92 -5.06
CA ILE A 66 7.71 -3.19 -5.03
C ILE A 66 8.41 -1.90 -5.43
N ILE A 67 9.18 -1.34 -4.51
CA ILE A 67 10.01 -0.15 -4.76
C ILE A 67 11.41 -0.62 -5.12
N CYS A 68 11.82 -0.37 -6.36
CA CYS A 68 13.15 -0.72 -6.86
C CYS A 68 14.08 0.49 -6.84
N ASP A 69 15.32 0.28 -6.41
CA ASP A 69 16.44 1.23 -6.57
C ASP A 69 16.23 2.64 -5.97
N MET A 70 15.41 2.77 -4.92
CA MET A 70 15.25 4.03 -4.16
C MET A 70 16.22 4.11 -2.98
N TRP A 71 17.52 4.12 -3.29
CA TRP A 71 18.57 4.32 -2.29
C TRP A 71 18.72 5.80 -1.91
N ASN A 72 19.28 6.07 -0.73
CA ASN A 72 19.62 7.42 -0.31
C ASN A 72 20.74 8.02 -1.17
N GLU A 73 21.68 7.20 -1.65
CA GLU A 73 22.79 7.57 -2.51
C GLU A 73 22.92 6.59 -3.67
N HIS A 74 23.22 7.13 -4.85
CA HIS A 74 23.52 6.37 -6.06
C HIS A 74 24.94 6.70 -6.55
N TRP A 75 25.45 5.86 -7.44
CA TRP A 75 26.78 6.02 -8.04
C TRP A 75 26.99 7.40 -8.70
N CYS A 76 25.94 7.98 -9.27
CA CYS A 76 25.99 9.32 -9.83
C CYS A 76 25.18 10.33 -9.00
N LYS A 77 25.77 11.51 -8.78
CA LYS A 77 25.15 12.61 -8.01
C LYS A 77 23.79 13.05 -8.56
N GLY A 78 23.58 12.91 -9.87
CA GLY A 78 22.31 13.23 -10.51
C GLY A 78 21.18 12.25 -10.16
N ALA A 79 21.48 10.95 -9.99
CA ALA A 79 20.49 9.98 -9.54
C ALA A 79 20.11 10.22 -8.08
N THR A 80 21.10 10.41 -7.20
CA THR A 80 20.88 10.79 -5.80
C THR A 80 19.93 11.99 -5.68
N ARG A 81 20.18 13.06 -6.43
CA ARG A 81 19.35 14.28 -6.39
C ARG A 81 17.90 14.02 -6.82
N ARG A 82 17.70 13.28 -7.92
CA ARG A 82 16.35 12.97 -8.42
C ARG A 82 15.58 12.06 -7.46
N VAL A 83 16.24 11.09 -6.82
CA VAL A 83 15.57 10.22 -5.84
C VAL A 83 15.22 10.99 -4.56
N ALA A 84 16.07 11.92 -4.12
CA ALA A 84 15.75 12.79 -2.99
C ALA A 84 14.49 13.64 -3.24
N GLU A 85 14.28 14.12 -4.47
CA GLU A 85 13.05 14.82 -4.86
C GLU A 85 11.83 13.88 -4.96
N LEU A 86 12.03 12.62 -5.39
CA LEU A 86 10.95 11.63 -5.54
C LEU A 86 10.48 11.04 -4.20
N ALA A 87 11.38 10.87 -3.23
CA ALA A 87 11.10 10.14 -1.99
C ALA A 87 9.88 10.65 -1.20
N PRO A 88 9.67 11.97 -1.01
CA PRO A 88 8.47 12.46 -0.33
C PRO A 88 7.17 12.06 -1.03
N TYR A 89 7.13 12.10 -2.36
CA TYR A 89 5.94 11.67 -3.12
C TYR A 89 5.69 10.17 -3.02
N MET A 90 6.75 9.37 -2.90
CA MET A 90 6.59 7.94 -2.70
C MET A 90 6.03 7.63 -1.31
N ASN A 91 6.39 8.41 -0.29
CA ASN A 91 5.78 8.28 1.04
C ASN A 91 4.26 8.48 0.97
N GLU A 92 3.77 9.47 0.21
CA GLU A 92 2.33 9.68 0.00
C GLU A 92 1.63 8.49 -0.70
N VAL A 93 2.38 7.66 -1.43
CA VAL A 93 1.85 6.48 -2.12
C VAL A 93 1.79 5.26 -1.19
N VAL A 94 2.73 5.13 -0.25
CA VAL A 94 2.91 3.89 0.53
C VAL A 94 2.68 4.01 2.03
N SER A 95 2.41 5.23 2.55
CA SER A 95 2.13 5.50 3.97
C SER A 95 0.63 5.68 4.22
#